data_AF-Q0G3H8-F1
#
_entry.id   AF-Q0G3H8-F1
#
_cell.length_a   1.000
_cell.length_b   1.000
_cell.length_c   1.000
_cell.angle_alpha   90.00
_cell.angle_beta   90.00
_cell.angle_gamma   90.00
#
_symmetry.space_group_name_H-M   'P 1'
#
loop_
_entity.id
_entity.type
_entity.pdbx_description
1 polymer ?
#
loop_
_entity_poly.entity_id
_entity_poly.type
_entity_poly.pdbx_seq_one_letter_code
_entity_poly.pdbx_strand_id
1 'polypeptide(L)'
;MLFPFARLLWIASAYAAISSLPFPAVAQGSAAGAFAPEDIVAVATGDFDGNGTMDAAMIVLPLDEDATDSDLYVFLEGAGEDTPPGKLALALHRKAAAWGAGPLMAGQVPQLTALENGSLRIETENTGIGRNAWQQKVTLAYRDGRFRVAGFTYEAYDKLQEEDPLSCDLNLFAGTGELNGEPVGFKATRTPFEDWTEDDAFRICGIG
;
A
#
# COMPACT_ATOMS: atom_id res chain seq x y z
N MET A 1 7.69 -89.96 49.12
CA MET A 1 8.91 -89.95 48.28
C MET A 1 8.54 -89.38 46.91
N LEU A 2 9.39 -88.49 46.39
CA LEU A 2 9.38 -87.84 45.06
C LEU A 2 8.41 -86.66 44.78
N PHE A 3 9.03 -85.47 44.67
CA PHE A 3 8.64 -84.21 43.99
C PHE A 3 8.33 -84.45 42.48
N PRO A 4 7.62 -83.58 41.71
CA PRO A 4 8.13 -82.21 41.42
C PRO A 4 7.15 -81.06 41.01
N PHE A 5 7.66 -79.84 41.27
CA PHE A 5 7.66 -78.61 40.47
C PHE A 5 6.49 -78.23 39.55
N ALA A 6 5.92 -77.04 39.81
CA ALA A 6 5.50 -76.11 38.76
C ALA A 6 5.77 -74.66 39.21
N ARG A 7 6.78 -74.03 38.61
CA ARG A 7 7.05 -72.58 38.72
C ARG A 7 6.08 -71.85 37.80
N LEU A 8 5.18 -71.05 38.35
CA LEU A 8 4.38 -70.09 37.59
C LEU A 8 5.17 -68.79 37.43
N LEU A 9 5.62 -68.49 36.21
CA LEU A 9 6.17 -67.18 35.84
C LEU A 9 5.04 -66.14 35.89
N TRP A 10 5.21 -65.09 36.69
CA TRP A 10 4.40 -63.89 36.61
C TRP A 10 4.95 -63.00 35.48
N ILE A 11 4.15 -62.81 34.43
CA ILE A 11 4.40 -61.79 33.41
C ILE A 11 3.89 -60.47 33.98
N ALA A 12 4.80 -59.59 34.38
CA ALA A 12 4.45 -58.21 34.71
C ALA A 12 4.24 -57.43 33.41
N SER A 13 2.98 -57.14 33.08
CA SER A 13 2.63 -56.21 32.00
C SER A 13 3.03 -54.79 32.40
N ALA A 14 4.10 -54.27 31.80
CA ALA A 14 4.46 -52.87 31.89
C ALA A 14 3.53 -52.05 31.00
N TYR A 15 2.55 -51.37 31.59
CA TYR A 15 1.80 -50.31 30.93
C TYR A 15 2.73 -49.11 30.73
N ALA A 16 3.15 -48.85 29.49
CA ALA A 16 3.81 -47.61 29.13
C ALA A 16 2.76 -46.48 29.10
N ALA A 17 2.76 -45.63 30.13
CA ALA A 17 2.00 -44.39 30.14
C ALA A 17 2.66 -43.42 29.15
N ILE A 18 2.02 -43.20 28.00
CA ILE A 18 2.43 -42.18 27.03
C ILE A 18 1.98 -40.82 27.59
N SER A 19 2.90 -40.12 28.25
CA SER A 19 2.73 -38.73 28.65
C SER A 19 2.63 -37.86 27.40
N SER A 20 1.42 -37.38 27.10
CA SER A 20 1.16 -36.38 26.06
C SER A 20 1.69 -35.03 26.55
N LEU A 21 2.91 -34.69 26.15
CA LEU A 21 3.42 -33.34 26.35
C LEU A 21 2.64 -32.38 25.43
N PRO A 22 2.12 -31.26 25.95
CA PRO A 22 1.53 -30.23 25.11
C PRO A 22 2.63 -29.67 24.20
N PHE A 23 2.46 -29.82 22.88
CA PHE A 23 3.30 -29.11 21.93
C PHE A 23 3.07 -27.61 22.12
N PRO A 24 4.14 -26.80 22.26
CA PRO A 24 3.99 -25.36 22.24
C PRO A 24 3.40 -24.97 20.89
N ALA A 25 2.22 -24.34 20.91
CA ALA A 25 1.66 -23.71 19.73
C ALA A 25 2.66 -22.63 19.28
N VAL A 26 3.29 -22.83 18.12
CA VAL A 26 4.03 -21.77 17.45
C VAL A 26 2.98 -20.74 17.05
N ALA A 27 2.98 -19.60 17.74
CA ALA A 27 2.19 -18.46 17.33
C ALA A 27 2.61 -18.09 15.90
N GLN A 28 1.70 -18.27 14.94
CA GLN A 28 1.86 -17.70 13.61
C GLN A 28 1.80 -16.19 13.80
N GLY A 29 2.97 -15.54 13.76
CA GLY A 29 3.01 -14.09 13.64
C GLY A 29 2.20 -13.71 12.42
N SER A 30 1.21 -12.84 12.59
CA SER A 30 0.48 -12.25 11.48
C SER A 30 1.48 -11.53 10.59
N ALA A 31 1.81 -12.13 9.45
CA ALA A 31 2.56 -11.44 8.41
C ALA A 31 1.67 -10.29 7.93
N ALA A 32 1.98 -9.07 8.31
CA ALA A 32 1.43 -7.91 7.64
C ALA A 32 1.85 -8.01 6.17
N GLY A 33 0.88 -8.26 5.28
CA GLY A 33 1.03 -8.26 3.81
C GLY A 33 2.15 -9.16 3.28
N ALA A 34 1.90 -10.47 3.13
CA ALA A 34 2.79 -11.31 2.34
C ALA A 34 2.55 -11.05 0.84
N PHE A 35 3.46 -10.35 0.19
CA PHE A 35 3.54 -10.23 -1.27
C PHE A 35 4.88 -10.79 -1.75
N ALA A 36 4.95 -11.20 -3.02
CA ALA A 36 6.19 -11.70 -3.58
C ALA A 36 7.10 -10.51 -3.96
N PRO A 37 8.43 -10.59 -3.78
CA PRO A 37 9.32 -9.48 -4.15
C PRO A 37 9.22 -9.06 -5.62
N GLU A 38 8.86 -9.99 -6.52
CA GLU A 38 8.60 -9.74 -7.93
C GLU A 38 7.35 -8.89 -8.20
N ASP A 39 6.44 -8.75 -7.23
CA ASP A 39 5.23 -7.95 -7.34
C ASP A 39 5.48 -6.47 -7.03
N ILE A 40 6.67 -6.10 -6.54
CA ILE A 40 7.03 -4.72 -6.22
C ILE A 40 7.30 -3.96 -7.52
N VAL A 41 6.48 -2.96 -7.80
CA VAL A 41 6.54 -2.17 -9.04
C VAL A 41 7.20 -0.81 -8.88
N ALA A 42 7.07 -0.20 -7.71
CA ALA A 42 7.71 1.07 -7.41
C ALA A 42 8.09 1.14 -5.93
N VAL A 43 9.20 1.83 -5.64
CA VAL A 43 9.69 2.07 -4.27
C VAL A 43 10.14 3.50 -4.14
N ALA A 44 9.81 4.13 -3.02
CA ALA A 44 10.31 5.44 -2.62
C ALA A 44 10.79 5.39 -1.17
N THR A 45 11.86 6.11 -0.89
CA THR A 45 12.39 6.27 0.48
C THR A 45 12.56 7.76 0.76
N GLY A 46 12.19 8.19 1.96
CA GLY A 46 12.30 9.59 2.39
C GLY A 46 11.94 9.72 3.87
N ASP A 47 12.03 10.93 4.41
CA ASP A 47 11.53 11.26 5.75
C ASP A 47 10.09 11.77 5.59
N PHE A 48 9.11 10.87 5.66
CA PHE A 48 7.72 11.20 5.33
C PHE A 48 6.98 11.84 6.51
N ASP A 49 7.33 11.47 7.73
CA ASP A 49 6.72 11.99 8.95
C ASP A 49 7.48 13.19 9.56
N GLY A 50 8.68 13.49 9.05
CA GLY A 50 9.52 14.60 9.48
C GLY A 50 10.28 14.34 10.77
N ASN A 51 10.48 13.07 11.14
CA ASN A 51 11.16 12.66 12.37
C ASN A 51 12.70 12.61 12.23
N GLY A 52 13.24 12.85 11.03
CA GLY A 52 14.67 12.84 10.73
C GLY A 52 15.25 11.45 10.44
N THR A 53 14.41 10.43 10.31
CA THR A 53 14.79 9.06 9.92
C THR A 53 14.27 8.72 8.52
N MET A 54 14.67 7.56 8.00
CA MET A 54 14.29 7.14 6.66
C MET A 54 13.13 6.16 6.72
N ASP A 55 12.06 6.51 6.02
CA ASP A 55 10.87 5.71 5.79
C ASP A 55 10.90 5.05 4.41
N ALA A 56 9.98 4.12 4.17
CA ALA A 56 9.85 3.43 2.90
C ALA A 56 8.39 3.34 2.47
N ALA A 57 8.14 3.50 1.18
CA ALA A 57 6.84 3.26 0.57
C ALA A 57 7.02 2.42 -0.69
N MET A 58 6.03 1.59 -1.00
CA MET A 58 6.05 0.73 -2.17
C MET A 58 4.67 0.54 -2.77
N ILE A 59 4.62 0.48 -4.09
CA ILE A 59 3.46 0.02 -4.85
C ILE A 59 3.70 -1.44 -5.19
N VAL A 60 2.71 -2.28 -4.93
CA VAL A 60 2.78 -3.73 -5.09
C VAL A 60 1.56 -4.21 -5.88
N LEU A 61 1.79 -5.11 -6.83
CA LEU A 61 0.70 -5.76 -7.55
C LEU A 61 -0.21 -6.52 -6.56
N PRO A 62 -1.54 -6.47 -6.75
CA PRO A 62 -2.48 -7.15 -5.89
C PRO A 62 -2.35 -8.67 -6.08
N LEU A 63 -2.62 -9.44 -5.00
CA LEU A 63 -2.67 -10.90 -5.08
C LEU A 63 -3.88 -11.42 -5.90
N ASP A 64 -4.88 -10.55 -6.10
CA ASP A 64 -6.05 -10.84 -6.91
C ASP A 64 -5.73 -10.56 -8.38
N GLU A 65 -5.62 -11.60 -9.20
CA GLU A 65 -5.28 -11.49 -10.63
C GLU A 65 -6.34 -10.71 -11.44
N ASP A 66 -7.57 -10.58 -10.91
CA ASP A 66 -8.65 -9.82 -11.55
C ASP A 66 -8.63 -8.33 -11.15
N ALA A 67 -7.78 -7.93 -10.20
CA ALA A 67 -7.69 -6.53 -9.78
C ALA A 67 -6.97 -5.68 -10.83
N THR A 68 -7.50 -4.48 -11.06
CA THR A 68 -6.97 -3.52 -12.04
C THR A 68 -5.98 -2.53 -11.45
N ASP A 69 -5.94 -2.44 -10.13
CA ASP A 69 -5.23 -1.43 -9.37
C ASP A 69 -4.28 -2.07 -8.35
N SER A 70 -3.12 -1.46 -8.19
CA SER A 70 -2.06 -1.88 -7.27
C SER A 70 -2.26 -1.33 -5.86
N ASP A 71 -1.74 -2.06 -4.89
CA ASP A 71 -1.78 -1.70 -3.47
C ASP A 71 -0.61 -0.78 -3.11
N LEU A 72 -0.83 0.12 -2.15
CA LEU A 72 0.23 0.96 -1.56
C LEU A 72 0.51 0.50 -0.13
N TYR A 73 1.79 0.29 0.17
CA TYR A 73 2.30 0.08 1.51
C TYR A 73 3.23 1.23 1.88
N VAL A 74 3.06 1.80 3.07
CA VAL A 74 3.99 2.78 3.64
C VAL A 74 4.43 2.31 5.02
N PHE A 75 5.73 2.28 5.21
CA PHE A 75 6.39 1.89 6.42
C PHE A 75 7.15 3.08 6.98
N LEU A 76 6.89 3.38 8.25
CA LEU A 76 7.55 4.45 8.98
C LEU A 76 8.50 3.84 10.01
N GLU A 77 9.64 4.47 10.23
CA GLU A 77 10.51 4.11 11.34
C GLU A 77 9.81 4.41 12.67
N GLY A 78 9.86 3.47 13.63
CA GLY A 78 9.33 3.72 14.98
C GLY A 78 7.81 3.90 15.10
N ALA A 79 7.02 3.67 14.04
CA ALA A 79 5.56 3.89 14.08
C ALA A 79 4.75 2.88 14.89
N GLY A 80 5.34 1.76 15.34
CA GLY A 80 4.70 0.82 16.25
C GLY A 80 5.24 0.94 17.67
N GLU A 81 4.38 0.83 18.69
CA GLU A 81 4.74 0.95 20.11
C GLU A 81 5.91 0.02 20.52
N ASP A 82 6.02 -1.14 19.88
CA ASP A 82 7.07 -2.13 20.12
C ASP A 82 8.17 -2.17 19.05
N THR A 83 8.23 -1.16 18.16
CA THR A 83 9.19 -1.13 17.05
C THR A 83 10.52 -0.57 17.57
N PRO A 84 11.61 -1.37 17.62
CA PRO A 84 12.90 -0.87 18.03
C PRO A 84 13.42 0.20 17.06
N PRO A 85 14.22 1.17 17.54
CA PRO A 85 14.87 2.15 16.68
C PRO A 85 15.64 1.51 15.53
N GLY A 86 15.52 2.09 14.34
CA GLY A 86 16.08 1.59 13.10
C GLY A 86 15.25 0.49 12.43
N LYS A 87 14.00 0.24 12.88
CA LYS A 87 13.08 -0.69 12.22
C LYS A 87 11.87 0.04 11.66
N LEU A 88 11.53 -0.36 10.43
CA LEU A 88 10.33 0.06 9.75
C LEU A 88 9.13 -0.77 10.22
N ALA A 89 8.02 -0.09 10.51
CA ALA A 89 6.73 -0.69 10.82
C ALA A 89 5.68 -0.23 9.81
N LEU A 90 4.74 -1.11 9.45
CA LEU A 90 3.66 -0.77 8.52
C LEU A 90 2.77 0.31 9.15
N ALA A 91 2.74 1.49 8.53
CA ALA A 91 1.95 2.63 8.97
C ALA A 91 0.69 2.83 8.12
N LEU A 92 0.73 2.45 6.85
CA LEU A 92 -0.39 2.54 5.93
C LEU A 92 -0.37 1.36 4.96
N HIS A 93 -1.52 0.72 4.79
CA HIS A 93 -1.79 -0.18 3.67
C HIS A 93 -3.13 0.22 3.06
N ARG A 94 -3.11 0.66 1.79
CA ARG A 94 -4.33 0.97 1.04
C ARG A 94 -4.38 0.10 -0.20
N LYS A 95 -5.48 -0.66 -0.32
CA LYS A 95 -5.76 -1.43 -1.53
C LYS A 95 -6.20 -0.52 -2.67
N ALA A 96 -5.94 -0.96 -3.91
CA ALA A 96 -6.36 -0.22 -5.11
C ALA A 96 -5.98 1.28 -5.04
N ALA A 97 -4.74 1.53 -4.64
CA ALA A 97 -4.23 2.88 -4.39
C ALA A 97 -3.63 3.53 -5.65
N ALA A 98 -3.23 2.72 -6.63
CA ALA A 98 -2.65 3.17 -7.88
C ALA A 98 -3.20 2.34 -9.04
N TRP A 99 -3.81 2.98 -10.04
CA TRP A 99 -4.22 2.32 -11.27
C TRP A 99 -3.03 1.64 -11.96
N GLY A 100 -3.24 0.42 -12.44
CA GLY A 100 -2.23 -0.38 -13.14
C GLY A 100 -1.74 -1.56 -12.31
N ALA A 101 -2.48 -2.66 -12.37
CA ALA A 101 -2.09 -3.99 -11.86
C ALA A 101 -1.98 -5.08 -12.94
N GLY A 102 -2.41 -4.77 -14.17
CA GLY A 102 -2.31 -5.68 -15.32
C GLY A 102 -0.89 -5.78 -15.90
N PRO A 103 -0.73 -6.35 -17.10
CA PRO A 103 0.56 -6.36 -17.79
C PRO A 103 1.12 -4.94 -17.86
N LEU A 104 2.23 -4.70 -17.17
CA LEU A 104 2.83 -3.38 -17.02
C LEU A 104 3.45 -2.95 -18.35
N MET A 105 2.66 -2.26 -19.15
CA MET A 105 3.08 -1.71 -20.43
C MET A 105 3.71 -0.34 -20.23
N ALA A 106 4.62 0.05 -21.14
CA ALA A 106 5.15 1.41 -21.16
C ALA A 106 3.99 2.42 -21.24
N GLY A 107 4.00 3.44 -20.37
CA GLY A 107 2.90 4.41 -20.25
C GLY A 107 1.72 3.93 -19.42
N GLN A 108 1.88 2.86 -18.63
CA GLN A 108 0.91 2.32 -17.65
C GLN A 108 1.57 1.86 -16.33
N VAL A 109 2.87 2.10 -16.17
CA VAL A 109 3.62 1.70 -14.98
C VAL A 109 3.39 2.74 -13.88
N PRO A 110 2.80 2.37 -12.73
CA PRO A 110 2.64 3.31 -11.63
C PRO A 110 4.01 3.69 -11.07
N GLN A 111 4.15 4.95 -10.67
CA GLN A 111 5.39 5.49 -10.11
C GLN A 111 5.15 6.01 -8.70
N LEU A 112 6.21 5.96 -7.91
CA LEU A 112 6.21 6.43 -6.54
C LEU A 112 7.43 7.32 -6.31
N THR A 113 7.20 8.54 -5.85
CA THR A 113 8.26 9.54 -5.66
C THR A 113 8.19 10.14 -4.27
N ALA A 114 9.32 10.13 -3.56
CA ALA A 114 9.50 10.92 -2.35
C ALA A 114 9.85 12.36 -2.75
N LEU A 115 9.07 13.34 -2.30
CA LEU A 115 9.30 14.75 -2.55
C LEU A 115 10.19 15.36 -1.46
N GLU A 116 10.95 16.40 -1.81
CA GLU A 116 11.89 17.07 -0.89
C GLU A 116 11.24 17.64 0.38
N ASN A 117 9.93 17.90 0.34
CA ASN A 117 9.16 18.42 1.47
C ASN A 117 8.59 17.33 2.39
N GLY A 118 9.02 16.06 2.24
CA GLY A 118 8.53 14.91 3.00
C GLY A 118 7.18 14.37 2.52
N SER A 119 6.62 14.88 1.43
CA SER A 119 5.40 14.32 0.83
C SER A 119 5.73 13.12 -0.06
N LEU A 120 4.77 12.22 -0.21
CA LEU A 120 4.85 11.06 -1.10
C LEU A 120 3.91 11.28 -2.29
N ARG A 121 4.40 11.14 -3.52
CA ARG A 121 3.59 11.28 -4.73
C ARG A 121 3.41 9.94 -5.43
N ILE A 122 2.16 9.59 -5.66
CA ILE A 122 1.74 8.45 -6.48
C ILE A 122 1.42 9.01 -7.86
N GLU A 123 1.98 8.42 -8.91
CA GLU A 123 1.69 8.80 -10.29
C GLU A 123 1.20 7.57 -11.05
N THR A 124 0.08 7.74 -11.75
CA THR A 124 -0.52 6.72 -12.61
C THR A 124 -0.85 7.35 -13.95
N GLU A 125 -0.84 6.57 -15.01
CA GLU A 125 -1.07 7.10 -16.35
C GLU A 125 -1.59 6.03 -17.29
N ASN A 126 -2.33 6.45 -18.31
CA ASN A 126 -2.54 5.66 -19.52
C ASN A 126 -2.11 6.48 -20.72
N THR A 127 -0.80 6.56 -20.95
CA THR A 127 -0.22 7.24 -22.11
C THR A 127 0.22 6.24 -23.18
N GLY A 128 0.33 4.96 -22.84
CA GLY A 128 0.79 3.90 -23.75
C GLY A 128 -0.26 3.35 -24.72
N ILE A 129 -1.52 3.26 -24.29
CA ILE A 129 -2.58 2.53 -25.02
C ILE A 129 -3.77 3.45 -25.31
N GLY A 130 -4.32 3.33 -26.51
CA GLY A 130 -5.51 4.07 -26.91
C GLY A 130 -5.23 5.51 -27.34
N ARG A 131 -6.30 6.16 -27.79
CA ARG A 131 -6.28 7.53 -28.34
C ARG A 131 -6.22 8.59 -27.24
N ASN A 132 -7.04 8.41 -26.20
CA ASN A 132 -7.14 9.34 -25.09
C ASN A 132 -6.07 8.99 -24.07
N ALA A 133 -5.07 9.86 -23.95
CA ALA A 133 -4.05 9.75 -22.92
C ALA A 133 -4.49 10.48 -21.66
N TRP A 134 -4.09 9.96 -20.50
CA TRP A 134 -4.21 10.67 -19.25
C TRP A 134 -3.06 10.37 -18.31
N GLN A 135 -2.80 11.30 -17.40
CA GLN A 135 -1.88 11.18 -16.27
C GLN A 135 -2.56 11.71 -15.03
N GLN A 136 -2.33 11.04 -13.91
CA GLN A 136 -2.87 11.41 -12.61
C GLN A 136 -1.75 11.39 -11.57
N LYS A 137 -1.73 12.39 -10.69
CA LYS A 137 -0.80 12.48 -9.57
C LYS A 137 -1.57 12.72 -8.29
N VAL A 138 -1.37 11.88 -7.29
CA VAL A 138 -1.94 12.02 -5.95
C VAL A 138 -0.79 12.27 -4.98
N THR A 139 -0.79 13.43 -4.33
CA THR A 139 0.25 13.80 -3.36
C THR A 139 -0.26 13.59 -1.95
N LEU A 140 0.44 12.77 -1.18
CA LEU A 140 0.18 12.47 0.21
C LEU A 140 1.15 13.24 1.12
N ALA A 141 0.62 13.86 2.16
CA ALA A 141 1.41 14.46 3.23
C ALA A 141 1.08 13.80 4.57
N TYR A 142 2.08 13.50 5.37
CA TYR A 142 1.88 12.98 6.73
C TYR A 142 1.53 14.13 7.69
N ARG A 143 0.31 14.15 8.20
CA ARG A 143 -0.18 15.20 9.12
C ARG A 143 -1.14 14.59 10.14
N ASP A 144 -0.94 14.97 11.40
CA ASP A 144 -1.77 14.52 12.52
C ASP A 144 -1.79 12.98 12.64
N GLY A 145 -0.62 12.36 12.47
CA GLY A 145 -0.42 10.92 12.60
C GLY A 145 -0.94 10.06 11.43
N ARG A 146 -1.37 10.67 10.32
CA ARG A 146 -1.91 9.95 9.16
C ARG A 146 -1.43 10.54 7.84
N PHE A 147 -1.35 9.70 6.81
CA PHE A 147 -1.20 10.17 5.43
C PHE A 147 -2.52 10.75 4.94
N ARG A 148 -2.47 11.98 4.42
CA ARG A 148 -3.64 12.71 3.93
C ARG A 148 -3.37 13.22 2.51
N VAL A 149 -4.41 13.28 1.70
CA VAL A 149 -4.27 13.77 0.33
C VAL A 149 -4.13 15.29 0.34
N ALA A 150 -2.93 15.76 0.02
CA ALA A 150 -2.56 17.16 0.01
C ALA A 150 -2.78 17.80 -1.35
N GLY A 151 -2.61 17.05 -2.43
CA GLY A 151 -2.76 17.56 -3.79
C GLY A 151 -3.20 16.49 -4.78
N PHE A 152 -3.82 16.95 -5.85
CA PHE A 152 -4.32 16.14 -6.94
C PHE A 152 -4.04 16.86 -8.27
N THR A 153 -3.37 16.18 -9.19
CA THR A 153 -3.12 16.69 -10.55
C THR A 153 -3.68 15.69 -11.55
N TYR A 154 -4.37 16.19 -12.58
CA TYR A 154 -4.87 15.37 -13.67
C TYR A 154 -4.64 16.07 -15.01
N GLU A 155 -4.09 15.34 -15.96
CA GLU A 155 -3.86 15.80 -17.32
C GLU A 155 -4.50 14.79 -18.28
N ALA A 156 -5.22 15.25 -19.30
CA ALA A 156 -5.73 14.40 -20.35
C ALA A 156 -5.72 15.08 -21.71
N TYR A 157 -5.41 14.31 -22.75
CA TYR A 157 -5.28 14.83 -24.11
C TYR A 157 -5.59 13.76 -25.15
N ASP A 158 -6.00 14.21 -26.33
CA ASP A 158 -6.19 13.37 -27.51
C ASP A 158 -4.91 13.34 -28.34
N LYS A 159 -4.35 12.15 -28.59
CA LYS A 159 -3.11 12.02 -29.38
C LYS A 159 -3.26 12.36 -30.87
N LEU A 160 -4.48 12.45 -31.38
CA LEU A 160 -4.79 12.63 -32.80
C LEU A 160 -5.46 13.96 -33.13
N GLN A 161 -5.90 14.71 -32.13
CA GLN A 161 -6.54 16.02 -32.31
C GLN A 161 -5.78 17.10 -31.56
N GLU A 162 -5.72 18.29 -32.16
CA GLU A 162 -5.15 19.50 -31.56
C GLU A 162 -6.20 20.22 -30.69
N GLU A 163 -7.00 19.47 -29.93
CA GLU A 163 -7.88 20.07 -28.93
C GLU A 163 -7.07 20.50 -27.71
N ASP A 164 -7.54 21.54 -27.01
CA ASP A 164 -6.89 21.98 -25.78
C ASP A 164 -6.93 20.84 -24.76
N PRO A 165 -5.77 20.41 -24.23
CA PRO A 165 -5.73 19.33 -23.25
C PRO A 165 -6.42 19.77 -21.95
N LEU A 166 -7.06 18.82 -21.28
CA LEU A 166 -7.48 19.02 -19.90
C LEU A 166 -6.23 19.06 -19.02
N SER A 167 -6.11 20.10 -18.21
CA SER A 167 -5.09 20.22 -17.17
C SER A 167 -5.73 20.73 -15.89
N CYS A 168 -5.56 19.99 -14.80
CA CYS A 168 -6.10 20.33 -13.50
C CYS A 168 -5.05 20.10 -12.43
N ASP A 169 -4.77 21.11 -11.60
CA ASP A 169 -3.88 21.00 -10.44
C ASP A 169 -4.55 21.59 -9.21
N LEU A 170 -4.75 20.75 -8.19
CA LEU A 170 -5.49 21.08 -6.98
C LEU A 170 -4.60 20.98 -5.75
N ASN A 171 -4.57 22.04 -4.95
CA ASN A 171 -4.11 22.01 -3.57
C ASN A 171 -5.31 21.78 -2.64
N LEU A 172 -5.50 20.53 -2.23
CA LEU A 172 -6.66 20.12 -1.44
C LEU A 172 -6.65 20.72 -0.04
N PHE A 173 -5.48 20.92 0.56
CA PHE A 173 -5.34 21.52 1.89
C PHE A 173 -5.66 23.01 1.91
N ALA A 174 -5.38 23.73 0.82
CA ALA A 174 -5.67 25.15 0.67
C ALA A 174 -7.08 25.40 0.14
N GLY A 175 -7.68 24.45 -0.58
CA GLY A 175 -8.98 24.64 -1.24
C GLY A 175 -8.86 25.52 -2.50
N THR A 176 -7.71 25.46 -3.16
CA THR A 176 -7.38 26.27 -4.34
C THR A 176 -6.72 25.40 -5.41
N GLY A 177 -6.82 25.79 -6.66
CA GLY A 177 -6.15 25.12 -7.76
C GLY A 177 -6.27 25.87 -9.07
N GLU A 178 -5.90 25.20 -10.16
CA GLU A 178 -6.03 25.68 -11.53
C GLU A 178 -6.71 24.61 -12.39
N LEU A 179 -7.64 25.03 -13.24
CA LEU A 179 -8.29 24.20 -14.26
C LEU A 179 -8.10 24.89 -15.61
N ASN A 180 -7.37 24.25 -16.53
CA ASN A 180 -6.99 24.76 -17.84
C ASN A 180 -6.37 26.17 -17.76
N GLY A 181 -5.54 26.40 -16.73
CA GLY A 181 -4.88 27.68 -16.46
C GLY A 181 -5.75 28.73 -15.75
N GLU A 182 -7.03 28.45 -15.51
CA GLU A 182 -7.92 29.34 -14.78
C GLU A 182 -8.00 28.97 -13.29
N PRO A 183 -7.93 29.94 -12.36
CA PRO A 183 -7.95 29.65 -10.94
C PRO A 183 -9.32 29.13 -10.49
N VAL A 184 -9.31 28.08 -9.67
CA VAL A 184 -10.51 27.49 -9.06
C VAL A 184 -10.40 27.47 -7.54
N GLY A 185 -11.54 27.69 -6.87
CA GLY A 185 -11.66 27.65 -5.42
C GLY A 185 -12.70 26.64 -4.97
N PHE A 186 -12.42 25.93 -3.89
CA PHE A 186 -13.29 24.90 -3.33
C PHE A 186 -13.08 24.76 -1.81
N LYS A 187 -13.90 23.95 -1.16
CA LYS A 187 -13.76 23.69 0.27
C LYS A 187 -12.47 22.90 0.51
N ALA A 188 -11.54 23.47 1.27
CA ALA A 188 -10.34 22.77 1.72
C ALA A 188 -10.71 21.45 2.42
N THR A 189 -9.99 20.39 2.06
CA THR A 189 -10.15 19.05 2.63
C THR A 189 -8.82 18.53 3.12
N ARG A 190 -8.87 17.63 4.10
CA ARG A 190 -7.71 16.95 4.68
C ARG A 190 -8.03 15.48 4.88
N THR A 191 -8.65 14.87 3.88
CA THR A 191 -9.11 13.47 3.97
C THR A 191 -7.91 12.54 4.19
N PRO A 192 -7.94 11.65 5.19
CA PRO A 192 -7.03 10.52 5.27
C PRO A 192 -7.04 9.75 3.96
N PHE A 193 -5.90 9.28 3.49
CA PHE A 193 -5.83 8.60 2.20
C PHE A 193 -6.69 7.33 2.17
N GLU A 194 -6.82 6.65 3.30
CA GLU A 194 -7.66 5.47 3.49
C GLU A 194 -9.15 5.73 3.21
N ASP A 195 -9.60 6.97 3.46
CA ASP A 195 -11.00 7.38 3.34
C ASP A 195 -11.26 8.20 2.06
N TRP A 196 -10.23 8.45 1.25
CA TRP A 196 -10.31 9.35 0.10
C TRP A 196 -10.80 8.63 -1.17
N THR A 197 -11.59 9.33 -1.98
CA THR A 197 -11.95 8.94 -3.36
C THR A 197 -11.67 10.10 -4.32
N GLU A 198 -11.52 9.78 -5.60
CA GLU A 198 -11.22 10.76 -6.65
C GLU A 198 -12.44 11.62 -7.03
N ASP A 199 -13.65 11.20 -6.66
CA ASP A 199 -14.92 11.78 -7.15
C ASP A 199 -14.98 13.30 -6.97
N ASP A 200 -14.60 13.81 -5.79
CA ASP A 200 -14.61 15.24 -5.52
C ASP A 200 -13.56 15.99 -6.33
N ALA A 201 -12.37 15.40 -6.51
CA ALA A 201 -11.30 15.99 -7.30
C ALA A 201 -11.67 16.01 -8.79
N PHE A 202 -12.19 14.90 -9.32
CA PHE A 202 -12.72 14.79 -10.68
C PHE A 202 -13.84 15.80 -10.94
N ARG A 203 -14.79 15.93 -10.01
CA ARG A 203 -15.86 16.92 -10.11
C ARG A 203 -15.32 18.36 -10.14
N ILE A 204 -14.30 18.68 -9.34
CA ILE A 204 -13.65 20.01 -9.37
C ILE A 204 -12.91 20.22 -10.70
N CYS A 205 -12.26 19.19 -11.22
CA CYS A 205 -11.56 19.20 -12.50
C CYS A 205 -12.50 19.12 -13.72
N GLY A 206 -13.82 19.07 -13.55
CA GLY A 206 -14.77 18.95 -14.66
C GLY A 206 -14.71 17.60 -15.39
N ILE A 207 -14.21 16.56 -14.72
CA ILE A 207 -14.14 15.18 -15.22
C ILE A 207 -15.45 14.48 -14.81
N GLY A 208 -16.28 14.14 -15.79
CA GLY A 208 -17.59 13.50 -15.58
C GLY A 208 -18.24 13.00 -16.87
#